data_AF-A0A956SRB9-F1
#
_entry.id   AF-A0A956SRB9-F1
#
_cell.length_a   1.000
_cell.length_b   1.000
_cell.length_c   1.000
_cell.angle_alpha   90.00
_cell.angle_beta   90.00
_cell.angle_gamma   90.00
#
_symmetry.space_group_name_H-M   'P 1'
#
loop_
_entity.id
_entity.type
_entity.pdbx_description
1 polymer ?
#
loop_
_entity_poly.entity_id
_entity_poly.type
_entity_poly.pdbx_seq_one_letter_code
_entity_poly.pdbx_strand_id
1 'polypeptide(L)'
;MTTPTPDTIDLSNASHMGDLARGGTTWSVYLETRQDGPIAAGRVHFVAGDVRRSSSWIFREWTPPDVRTRFMEFSALELWRLLESLS
;
A
#
# COMPACT_ATOMS: atom_id res chain seq x y z
N MET A 1 15.33 4.06 25.54
CA MET A 1 14.10 4.17 24.73
C MET A 1 14.54 4.32 23.28
N THR A 2 14.58 3.22 22.54
CA THR A 2 14.94 3.23 21.12
C THR A 2 13.78 3.81 20.34
N THR A 3 13.97 5.01 19.79
CA THR A 3 13.07 5.61 18.80
C THR A 3 12.90 4.61 17.66
N PRO A 4 11.67 4.22 17.28
CA PRO A 4 11.48 3.37 16.11
C PRO A 4 12.02 4.11 14.89
N THR A 5 12.86 3.43 14.11
CA THR A 5 13.43 3.95 12.87
C THR A 5 12.27 4.39 11.96
N PRO A 6 12.26 5.63 11.45
CA PRO A 6 11.13 6.17 10.68
C PRO A 6 10.81 5.44 9.37
N ASP A 7 11.67 4.50 8.95
CA ASP A 7 11.54 3.74 7.70
C ASP A 7 10.95 2.33 7.85
N THR A 8 10.70 1.87 9.09
CA THR A 8 9.97 0.61 9.27
C THR A 8 8.48 0.91 9.17
N ILE A 9 7.97 0.91 7.93
CA ILE A 9 6.53 0.78 7.69
C ILE A 9 6.03 -0.42 8.50
N ASP A 10 5.18 -0.12 9.47
CA ASP A 10 4.52 -1.11 10.31
C ASP A 10 3.34 -1.71 9.52
N LEU A 11 3.59 -2.85 8.88
CA LEU A 11 2.55 -3.60 8.17
C LEU A 11 1.56 -4.29 9.11
N SER A 12 1.66 -4.13 10.43
CA SER A 12 0.72 -4.76 11.37
C SER A 12 -0.74 -4.37 11.09
N ASN A 13 -0.97 -3.22 10.46
CA ASN A 13 -2.28 -2.73 10.05
C ASN A 13 -2.56 -2.86 8.54
N ALA A 14 -1.74 -3.62 7.82
CA ALA A 14 -1.86 -3.81 6.38
C ALA A 14 -2.26 -5.24 6.01
N SER A 15 -3.21 -5.38 5.11
CA SER A 15 -3.63 -6.68 4.58
C SER A 15 -2.77 -7.07 3.38
N HIS A 16 -2.32 -8.33 3.31
CA HIS A 16 -1.72 -8.86 2.08
C HIS A 16 -2.79 -9.00 0.99
N MET A 17 -2.48 -8.52 -0.21
CA MET A 17 -3.42 -8.44 -1.33
C MET A 17 -2.97 -9.27 -2.53
N GLY A 18 -1.74 -9.76 -2.54
CA GLY A 18 -1.16 -10.57 -3.62
C GLY A 18 0.27 -10.16 -3.94
N ASP A 19 0.80 -10.67 -5.03
CA ASP A 19 2.20 -10.48 -5.41
C ASP A 19 2.33 -9.90 -6.82
N LEU A 20 3.39 -9.12 -7.05
CA LEU A 20 3.77 -8.55 -8.34
C LEU A 20 5.18 -8.98 -8.74
N ALA A 21 5.29 -9.75 -9.82
CA ALA A 21 6.58 -10.03 -10.44
C ALA A 21 6.99 -8.88 -11.36
N ARG A 22 8.12 -8.21 -11.06
CA ARG A 22 8.63 -7.09 -11.87
C ARG A 22 10.15 -6.96 -11.73
N GLY A 23 10.84 -6.80 -12.88
CA GLY A 23 12.27 -6.51 -12.89
C GLY A 23 13.16 -7.60 -12.28
N GLY A 24 12.72 -8.86 -12.32
CA GLY A 24 13.42 -9.97 -11.67
C GLY A 24 13.16 -10.08 -10.16
N THR A 25 12.26 -9.26 -9.60
CA THR A 25 11.89 -9.25 -8.19
C THR A 25 10.40 -9.56 -8.03
N THR A 26 10.05 -10.37 -7.02
CA THR A 26 8.67 -10.57 -6.59
C THR A 26 8.39 -9.65 -5.43
N TRP A 27 7.38 -8.79 -5.58
CA TRP A 27 6.95 -7.82 -4.58
C TRP A 27 5.65 -8.27 -3.96
N SER A 28 5.64 -8.48 -2.64
CA SER A 28 4.39 -8.67 -1.92
C SER A 28 3.67 -7.33 -1.80
N VAL A 29 2.37 -7.34 -2.10
CA VAL A 29 1.52 -6.15 -2.19
C VAL A 29 0.60 -6.13 -0.98
N TYR A 30 0.64 -5.03 -0.24
CA TYR A 30 -0.18 -4.83 0.94
C TYR A 30 -1.05 -3.57 0.82
N LEU A 31 -2.23 -3.63 1.41
CA LEU A 31 -3.13 -2.49 1.57
C LEU A 31 -3.23 -2.15 3.05
N GLU A 32 -2.67 -1.00 3.43
CA GLU A 32 -2.89 -0.37 4.73
C GLU A 32 -4.17 0.46 4.66
N THR A 33 -5.04 0.34 5.65
CA THR A 33 -6.28 1.12 5.75
C THR A 33 -6.38 1.76 7.12
N ARG A 34 -6.80 3.03 7.17
CA ARG A 34 -7.08 3.73 8.43
C ARG A 34 -8.33 4.59 8.31
N GLN A 35 -8.95 4.89 9.45
CA GLN A 35 -9.95 5.94 9.52
C GLN A 35 -9.27 7.31 9.47
N ASP A 36 -9.80 8.23 8.67
CA ASP A 36 -9.33 9.61 8.52
C ASP A 36 -10.53 10.58 8.57
N GLY A 37 -10.99 10.86 9.80
CA GLY A 37 -12.20 11.64 10.02
C GLY A 37 -13.45 10.91 9.50
N PRO A 38 -14.27 11.54 8.64
CA PRO A 38 -15.51 10.93 8.13
C PRO A 38 -15.28 9.88 7.04
N ILE A 39 -14.05 9.73 6.54
CA ILE A 39 -13.72 8.81 5.46
C ILE A 39 -12.61 7.85 5.89
N ALA A 40 -12.48 6.75 5.17
CA ALA A 40 -11.37 5.82 5.23
C ALA A 40 -10.32 6.18 4.17
N ALA A 41 -9.06 5.97 4.53
CA ALA A 41 -7.91 6.19 3.68
C ALA A 41 -7.15 4.89 3.46
N GLY A 42 -6.74 4.62 2.23
CA GLY A 42 -5.91 3.46 1.86
C GLY A 42 -4.57 3.85 1.26
N ARG A 43 -3.53 3.08 1.62
CA ARG A 43 -2.17 3.18 1.12
C ARG A 43 -1.71 1.81 0.65
N VAL A 44 -1.11 1.75 -0.54
CA VAL A 44 -0.52 0.51 -1.06
C VAL A 44 0.98 0.48 -0.73
N HIS A 45 1.46 -0.71 -0.37
CA HIS A 45 2.86 -1.01 -0.14
C HIS A 45 3.29 -2.16 -1.04
N PHE A 46 4.46 -2.01 -1.64
CA PHE A 46 5.19 -3.05 -2.33
C PHE A 46 6.45 -3.36 -1.53
N VAL A 47 6.64 -4.63 -1.18
CA VAL A 47 7.75 -5.07 -0.32
C VAL A 47 8.50 -6.23 -0.96
N ALA A 48 9.83 -6.12 -1.02
CA ALA A 48 10.73 -7.17 -1.47
C ALA A 48 11.97 -7.19 -0.56
N GLY A 49 11.98 -8.10 0.42
CA GLY A 49 12.99 -8.10 1.48
C GLY A 49 13.00 -6.78 2.24
N ASP A 50 14.15 -6.10 2.26
CA ASP A 50 14.32 -4.80 2.90
C ASP A 50 13.91 -3.61 2.01
N VAL A 51 13.68 -3.83 0.71
CA VAL A 51 13.28 -2.76 -0.21
C VAL A 51 11.78 -2.59 -0.18
N ARG A 52 11.34 -1.34 -0.03
CA ARG A 52 9.93 -0.97 0.07
C ARG A 52 9.62 0.22 -0.81
N ARG A 53 8.44 0.21 -1.42
CA ARG A 53 7.85 1.34 -2.13
C ARG A 53 6.40 1.47 -1.73
N SER A 54 5.97 2.67 -1.38
CA SER A 54 4.59 2.90 -0.91
C SER A 54 3.98 4.12 -1.55
N SER A 55 2.66 4.12 -1.68
CA SER A 55 1.90 5.30 -2.07
C SER A 55 1.77 6.29 -0.92
N SER A 56 1.27 7.50 -1.23
CA SER A 56 0.54 8.28 -0.22
C SER A 56 -0.83 7.66 0.08
N TRP A 57 -1.66 8.29 0.90
CA TRP A 57 -3.05 7.87 1.14
C TRP A 57 -3.95 8.18 -0.06
N ILE A 58 -3.87 7.34 -1.11
CA ILE A 58 -4.47 7.61 -2.42
C ILE A 58 -5.89 7.07 -2.57
N PHE A 59 -6.27 6.04 -1.81
CA PHE A 59 -7.66 5.58 -1.77
C PHE A 59 -8.40 6.39 -0.72
N ARG A 60 -9.52 7.01 -1.10
CA ARG A 60 -10.32 7.89 -0.25
C ARG A 60 -11.77 7.47 -0.40
N GLU A 61 -12.25 6.63 0.52
CA GLU A 61 -13.57 6.02 0.44
C GLU A 61 -14.33 6.22 1.75
N TRP A 62 -15.65 6.01 1.76
CA TRP A 62 -16.45 6.23 2.97
C TRP A 62 -16.14 5.26 4.09
N THR A 63 -15.84 4.00 3.76
CA THR A 63 -15.59 2.95 4.74
C THR A 63 -14.34 2.12 4.42
N PRO A 64 -13.69 1.47 5.40
CA PRO A 64 -12.57 0.57 5.15
C PRO A 64 -12.88 -0.58 4.16
N PRO A 65 -14.07 -1.21 4.18
CA PRO A 65 -14.47 -2.14 3.12
C PRO A 65 -14.48 -1.52 1.72
N ASP A 66 -14.95 -0.29 1.58
CA ASP A 66 -14.97 0.40 0.27
C ASP A 66 -13.55 0.66 -0.24
N VAL A 67 -12.60 1.00 0.64
CA VAL A 67 -11.17 1.11 0.29
C VAL A 67 -10.65 -0.19 -0.31
N ARG A 68 -10.99 -1.34 0.28
CA ARG A 68 -10.61 -2.65 -0.25
C ARG A 68 -11.26 -2.92 -1.61
N THR A 69 -12.55 -2.62 -1.76
CA THR A 69 -13.27 -2.77 -3.03
C THR A 69 -12.62 -1.92 -4.11
N ARG A 70 -12.32 -0.65 -3.81
CA ARG A 70 -11.65 0.27 -4.72
C ARG A 70 -10.26 -0.21 -5.12
N PHE A 71 -9.50 -0.76 -4.19
CA PHE A 71 -8.20 -1.36 -4.47
C PHE A 71 -8.30 -2.49 -5.52
N MET A 72 -9.33 -3.33 -5.43
CA MET A 72 -9.52 -4.47 -6.34
C MET A 72 -9.88 -4.06 -7.78
N GLU A 73 -10.21 -2.80 -8.03
CA GLU A 73 -10.41 -2.27 -9.38
C GLU A 73 -9.10 -2.08 -10.14
N PHE A 74 -7.95 -2.15 -9.47
CA PHE A 74 -6.63 -1.96 -10.06
C PHE A 74 -5.77 -3.22 -9.94
N SER A 75 -4.99 -3.50 -10.98
CA SER A 75 -3.90 -4.46 -10.87
C SER A 75 -2.72 -3.87 -10.08
N ALA A 76 -1.93 -4.74 -9.46
CA ALA A 76 -0.71 -4.34 -8.78
C ALA A 76 0.28 -3.61 -9.73
N LEU A 77 0.29 -3.98 -11.02
CA LEU A 77 1.15 -3.35 -12.03
C LEU A 77 0.70 -1.91 -12.35
N GLU A 78 -0.60 -1.65 -12.44
CA GLU A 78 -1.12 -0.29 -12.65
C GLU A 78 -0.80 0.62 -11.48
N LEU A 79 -0.99 0.14 -10.25
CA LEU A 79 -0.62 0.87 -9.04
C LEU A 79 0.88 1.15 -8.99
N TRP A 80 1.72 0.18 -9.37
CA TRP A 80 3.16 0.39 -9.46
C TRP A 80 3.52 1.51 -10.45
N ARG A 81 2.92 1.48 -11.66
CA ARG A 81 3.16 2.49 -12.70
C ARG A 81 2.70 3.87 -12.25
N LEU A 82 1.58 3.96 -11.53
CA LEU A 82 1.13 5.20 -10.92
C LEU A 82 2.21 5.78 -9.99
N LEU A 83 2.82 4.96 -9.13
CA LEU A 83 3.89 5.41 -8.25
C LEU A 83 5.12 5.91 -9.03
N GLU A 84 5.50 5.21 -10.11
CA GLU A 84 6.60 5.66 -10.97
C GLU A 84 6.29 7.00 -11.65
N SER A 85 5.04 7.25 -12.03
CA SER A 85 4.66 8.50 -12.70
C SER A 85 4.68 9.74 -11.80
N LEU A 86 4.68 9.54 -10.48
CA LEU A 86 4.70 10.61 -9.47
C LEU A 86 6.11 10.92 -8.95
N SER A 87 7.12 10.20 -9.47
CA SER A 87 8.53 10.28 -9.05
C SER A 87 9.34 11.28 -9.88
#